data_AF-A0A7Z2VWI8-F1
#
_entry.id   AF-A0A7Z2VWI8-F1
#
_cell.length_a   1.000
_cell.length_b   1.000
_cell.length_c   1.000
_cell.angle_alpha   90.00
_cell.angle_beta   90.00
_cell.angle_gamma   90.00
#
_symmetry.space_group_name_H-M   'P 1'
#
loop_
_entity.id
_entity.type
_entity.pdbx_description
1 polymer ?
#
loop_
_entity_poly.entity_id
_entity_poly.type
_entity_poly.pdbx_seq_one_letter_code
_entity_poly.pdbx_strand_id
1 'polypeptide(L)'
;MTALLLNFLLVDGHDLQRCTELVLLLVCVARIVSGKQLFQTPATMPWAIRLFLSAFFLLGLVSALAAWSPRHALYEWSSILLLVLLAHVVHAEVARGGGDAVERVLQWVGLACLFYSLRVMLMYAAALANGYQIGIHSLAIGFSNVRFLNHTQTALLPLIILSYQQAPPGGMRRRAWFALAAFWWSLLYVGEARASLVALAAGGVAVLCLRGRHAHGFLRAMMATALAGCALYVLLFVLLPECAGLQPLGNVDNVMARTTSDPASGRQFLWSRAVQLIVAHPWLGVGPLHFAHYGADLKIGAHPHDWILQVAVEWGLPALLCLFGAIGVGMRAFLRAMAGLAQSDRRQQETCVMFLAAILAIMVDALFSGVFVMPQSRLAVVLVVGCAAGWVRALAPQAACSDAPAARRPVTAMLVVFAACLLGWSVAPTLADRARHVPLRGAEQAANSGMHWPRMWEAGYF
;
A
#
# COMPACT_ATOMS: atom_id res chain seq x y z
N MET A 1 0.08 11.53 -6.31
CA MET A 1 -1.35 11.89 -6.21
C MET A 1 -2.07 11.58 -7.51
N THR A 2 -1.63 12.15 -8.64
CA THR A 2 -2.18 11.86 -9.98
C THR A 2 -2.22 10.37 -10.34
N ALA A 3 -1.21 9.58 -9.97
CA ALA A 3 -1.22 8.13 -10.23
C ALA A 3 -2.31 7.37 -9.46
N LEU A 4 -2.64 7.75 -8.21
CA LEU A 4 -3.75 7.13 -7.48
C LEU A 4 -5.09 7.38 -8.18
N LEU A 5 -5.26 8.60 -8.72
CA LEU A 5 -6.42 8.98 -9.54
C LEU A 5 -6.48 8.21 -10.85
N LEU A 6 -5.37 8.18 -11.61
CA LEU A 6 -5.27 7.45 -12.87
C LEU A 6 -5.59 5.96 -12.68
N ASN A 7 -5.06 5.34 -11.62
CA ASN A 7 -5.33 3.94 -11.30
C ASN A 7 -6.81 3.68 -10.98
N PHE A 8 -7.50 4.61 -10.33
CA PHE A 8 -8.93 4.46 -10.05
C PHE A 8 -9.83 4.74 -11.25
N LEU A 9 -9.40 5.62 -12.16
CA LEU A 9 -10.24 6.13 -13.26
C LEU A 9 -10.04 5.41 -14.59
N LEU A 10 -8.79 5.15 -14.98
CA LEU A 10 -8.43 4.84 -16.38
C LEU A 10 -7.81 3.45 -16.56
N VAL A 11 -7.62 2.74 -15.46
CA VAL A 11 -6.82 1.53 -15.43
C VAL A 11 -7.68 0.34 -15.05
N ASP A 12 -7.66 -0.69 -15.90
CA ASP A 12 -8.29 -1.98 -15.66
C ASP A 12 -7.23 -3.08 -15.54
N GLY A 13 -7.22 -3.76 -14.40
CA GLY A 13 -6.36 -4.91 -14.13
C GLY A 13 -5.02 -4.56 -13.48
N HIS A 14 -4.46 -5.54 -12.79
CA HIS A 14 -3.22 -5.46 -12.02
C HIS A 14 -2.03 -4.98 -12.87
N ASP A 15 -1.96 -5.43 -14.12
CA ASP A 15 -0.81 -5.14 -15.01
C ASP A 15 -0.77 -3.68 -15.44
N LEU A 16 -1.93 -3.12 -15.75
CA LEU A 16 -2.00 -1.72 -16.14
C LEU A 16 -1.78 -0.81 -14.91
N GLN A 17 -2.23 -1.21 -13.72
CA GLN A 17 -1.88 -0.52 -12.46
C GLN A 17 -0.37 -0.50 -12.23
N ARG A 18 0.31 -1.61 -12.58
CA ARG A 18 1.76 -1.70 -12.51
C ARG A 18 2.42 -0.78 -13.51
N CYS A 19 1.95 -0.72 -14.76
CA CYS A 19 2.47 0.22 -15.74
C CYS A 19 2.35 1.68 -15.26
N THR A 20 1.22 2.06 -14.67
CA THR A 20 1.05 3.40 -14.09
C THR A 20 1.99 3.67 -12.90
N GLU A 21 2.22 2.67 -12.04
CA GLU A 21 3.24 2.75 -10.98
C GLU A 21 4.64 3.01 -11.59
N LEU A 22 5.04 2.24 -12.61
CA LEU A 22 6.34 2.42 -13.28
C LEU A 22 6.50 3.81 -13.90
N VAL A 23 5.47 4.33 -14.58
CA VAL A 23 5.47 5.69 -15.13
C VAL A 23 5.64 6.72 -14.02
N LEU A 24 4.95 6.56 -12.88
CA LEU A 24 5.11 7.45 -11.74
C LEU A 24 6.53 7.43 -11.18
N LEU A 25 7.15 6.24 -11.08
CA LEU A 25 8.52 6.11 -10.61
C LEU A 25 9.49 6.82 -11.57
N LEU A 26 9.27 6.76 -12.88
CA LEU A 26 10.07 7.50 -13.87
C LEU A 26 9.87 9.02 -13.77
N VAL A 27 8.65 9.49 -13.54
CA VAL A 27 8.39 10.92 -13.27
C VAL A 27 9.08 11.36 -11.98
N CYS A 28 9.08 10.51 -10.96
CA CYS A 28 9.81 10.76 -9.70
C CYS A 28 11.31 10.88 -9.95
N VAL A 29 11.89 9.99 -10.76
CA VAL A 29 13.29 10.05 -11.20
C VAL A 29 13.58 11.38 -11.88
N ALA A 30 12.78 11.77 -12.88
CA ALA A 30 12.96 13.03 -13.60
C ALA A 30 12.88 14.25 -12.66
N ARG A 31 11.96 14.24 -11.70
CA ARG A 31 11.83 15.32 -10.69
C ARG A 31 13.04 15.37 -9.76
N ILE A 32 13.55 14.23 -9.29
CA ILE A 32 14.76 14.17 -8.46
C ILE A 32 15.97 14.68 -9.24
N VAL A 33 16.16 14.23 -10.48
CA VAL A 33 17.30 14.61 -11.33
C VAL A 33 17.29 16.10 -11.69
N SER A 34 16.12 16.67 -12.02
CA SER A 34 15.96 18.08 -12.37
C SER A 34 15.93 19.02 -11.15
N GLY A 35 15.54 18.51 -9.99
CA GLY A 35 15.32 19.30 -8.79
C GLY A 35 16.58 19.51 -7.95
N LYS A 36 17.18 20.71 -8.03
CA LYS A 36 18.32 21.10 -7.17
C LYS A 36 18.04 20.91 -5.66
N GLN A 37 16.79 21.08 -5.23
CA GLN A 37 16.35 20.97 -3.84
C GLN A 37 16.05 19.54 -3.37
N LEU A 38 15.86 18.58 -4.30
CA LEU A 38 15.59 17.17 -3.97
C LEU A 38 16.87 16.38 -3.66
N PHE A 39 18.04 16.99 -3.87
CA PHE A 39 19.32 16.44 -3.47
C PHE A 39 19.77 16.85 -2.06
N GLN A 40 19.07 17.81 -1.44
CA GLN A 40 19.30 18.19 -0.04
C GLN A 40 18.63 17.20 0.93
N THR A 41 17.80 16.29 0.44
CA THR A 41 16.88 15.50 1.25
C THR A 41 17.50 14.26 1.92
N PRO A 42 18.54 13.57 1.38
CA PRO A 42 19.23 12.54 2.17
C PRO A 42 19.90 13.13 3.41
N ALA A 43 20.20 14.44 3.43
CA ALA A 43 20.80 15.10 4.58
C ALA A 43 19.80 15.26 5.75
N THR A 44 18.49 15.29 5.50
CA THR A 44 17.46 15.45 6.54
C THR A 44 17.05 14.14 7.21
N MET A 45 17.37 13.00 6.59
CA MET A 45 17.10 11.68 7.17
C MET A 45 18.12 11.36 8.29
N PRO A 46 17.68 10.87 9.46
CA PRO A 46 18.58 10.45 10.52
C PRO A 46 19.62 9.46 10.00
N TRP A 47 20.88 9.63 10.41
CA TRP A 47 22.00 8.82 9.93
C TRP A 47 21.76 7.31 10.12
N ALA A 48 21.11 6.92 11.22
CA ALA A 48 20.80 5.53 11.52
C ALA A 48 19.79 4.93 10.51
N ILE A 49 18.77 5.69 10.10
CA ILE A 49 17.84 5.23 9.05
C ILE A 49 18.59 5.05 7.74
N ARG A 50 19.48 5.99 7.38
CA ARG A 50 20.31 5.86 6.17
C ARG A 50 21.18 4.62 6.22
N LEU A 51 21.87 4.38 7.34
CA LEU A 51 22.73 3.22 7.52
C LEU A 51 21.92 1.92 7.34
N PHE A 52 20.80 1.79 8.05
CA PHE A 52 19.96 0.59 7.98
C PHE A 52 19.35 0.38 6.60
N LEU A 53 18.84 1.41 5.93
CA LEU A 53 18.30 1.29 4.57
C LEU A 53 19.41 0.99 3.56
N SER A 54 20.58 1.62 3.67
CA SER A 54 21.72 1.31 2.80
C SER A 54 22.15 -0.15 2.97
N ALA A 55 22.26 -0.64 4.21
CA ALA A 55 22.58 -2.04 4.47
C ALA A 55 21.50 -2.98 3.93
N PHE A 56 20.21 -2.67 4.12
CA PHE A 56 19.09 -3.43 3.58
C PHE A 56 19.18 -3.56 2.04
N PHE A 57 19.37 -2.44 1.33
CA PHE A 57 19.47 -2.47 -0.13
C PHE A 57 20.76 -3.11 -0.64
N LEU A 58 21.88 -2.96 0.07
CA LEU A 58 23.13 -3.65 -0.30
C LEU A 58 23.01 -5.17 -0.16
N LEU A 59 22.48 -5.65 0.97
CA LEU A 59 22.22 -7.08 1.18
C LEU A 59 21.21 -7.62 0.16
N GLY A 60 20.14 -6.86 -0.10
CA GLY A 60 19.15 -7.19 -1.11
C GLY A 60 19.71 -7.23 -2.52
N LEU A 61 20.70 -6.39 -2.85
CA LEU A 61 21.36 -6.40 -4.16
C LEU A 61 22.20 -7.67 -4.32
N VAL A 62 22.95 -8.07 -3.27
CA VAL A 62 23.71 -9.32 -3.28
C VAL A 62 22.76 -10.52 -3.42
N SER A 63 21.66 -10.52 -2.67
CA SER A 63 20.59 -11.52 -2.80
C SER A 63 20.01 -11.58 -4.22
N ALA A 64 19.71 -10.42 -4.82
CA ALA A 64 19.16 -10.34 -6.17
C ALA A 64 20.14 -10.86 -7.24
N LEU A 65 21.43 -10.57 -7.09
CA LEU A 65 22.46 -11.05 -8.02
C LEU A 65 22.72 -12.57 -7.88
N ALA A 66 22.51 -13.13 -6.68
CA ALA A 66 22.64 -14.55 -6.41
C ALA A 66 21.37 -15.37 -6.73
N ALA A 67 20.26 -14.71 -7.09
CA ALA A 67 18.98 -15.35 -7.34
C ALA A 67 18.98 -16.17 -8.64
N TRP A 68 18.06 -17.14 -8.75
CA TRP A 68 17.90 -17.99 -9.94
C TRP A 68 17.71 -17.17 -11.22
N SER A 69 16.91 -16.10 -11.17
CA SER A 69 16.79 -15.13 -12.25
C SER A 69 17.07 -13.72 -11.72
N PRO A 70 18.33 -13.25 -11.83
CA PRO A 70 18.72 -11.94 -11.30
C PRO A 70 17.90 -10.81 -11.88
N ARG A 71 17.53 -10.89 -13.17
CA ARG A 71 16.65 -9.93 -13.85
C ARG A 71 15.41 -9.60 -13.03
N HIS A 72 14.67 -10.60 -12.59
CA HIS A 72 13.39 -10.36 -11.93
C HIS A 72 13.55 -10.04 -10.45
N ALA A 73 14.61 -10.51 -9.81
CA ALA A 73 14.96 -10.04 -8.48
C ALA A 73 15.34 -8.55 -8.50
N LEU A 74 16.10 -8.13 -9.50
CA LEU A 74 16.51 -6.74 -9.72
C LEU A 74 15.33 -5.84 -10.07
N TYR A 75 14.28 -6.37 -10.71
CA TYR A 75 12.99 -5.67 -10.85
C TYR A 75 12.40 -5.30 -9.49
N GLU A 76 12.21 -6.27 -8.60
CA GLU A 76 11.63 -5.98 -7.29
C GLU A 76 12.53 -5.03 -6.49
N TRP A 77 13.82 -5.33 -6.46
CA TRP A 77 14.80 -4.52 -5.75
C TRP A 77 14.75 -3.05 -6.20
N SER A 78 14.79 -2.80 -7.50
CA SER A 78 14.74 -1.44 -8.06
C SER A 78 13.39 -0.77 -7.84
N SER A 79 12.29 -1.53 -7.94
CA SER A 79 10.94 -1.01 -7.68
C SER A 79 10.78 -0.54 -6.23
N ILE A 80 11.23 -1.32 -5.25
CA ILE A 80 11.15 -0.97 -3.83
C ILE A 80 12.06 0.22 -3.52
N LEU A 81 13.27 0.26 -4.10
CA LEU A 81 14.17 1.41 -3.95
C LEU A 81 13.52 2.70 -4.46
N LEU A 82 12.92 2.66 -5.65
CA LEU A 82 12.25 3.82 -6.25
C LEU A 82 10.98 4.21 -5.46
N LEU A 83 10.25 3.27 -4.87
CA LEU A 83 9.13 3.56 -3.97
C LEU A 83 9.57 4.25 -2.67
N VAL A 84 10.70 3.82 -2.08
CA VAL A 84 11.30 4.50 -0.92
C VAL A 84 11.73 5.91 -1.29
N LEU A 85 12.33 6.10 -2.47
CA LEU A 85 12.68 7.43 -2.99
C LEU A 85 11.44 8.29 -3.21
N LEU A 86 10.35 7.73 -3.74
CA LEU A 86 9.08 8.44 -3.88
C LEU A 86 8.49 8.84 -2.52
N ALA A 87 8.53 7.96 -1.51
CA ALA A 87 8.11 8.30 -0.15
C ALA A 87 8.95 9.45 0.42
N HIS A 88 10.23 9.50 0.06
CA HIS A 88 11.12 10.57 0.44
C HIS A 88 10.81 11.90 -0.28
N VAL A 89 10.39 11.87 -1.55
CA VAL A 89 9.87 13.07 -2.24
C VAL A 89 8.61 13.59 -1.54
N VAL A 90 7.66 12.72 -1.21
CA VAL A 90 6.45 13.09 -0.45
C VAL A 90 6.83 13.68 0.91
N HIS A 91 7.75 13.06 1.63
CA HIS A 91 8.30 13.57 2.88
C HIS A 91 8.84 15.00 2.73
N ALA A 92 9.66 15.26 1.71
CA ALA A 92 10.26 16.57 1.50
C ALA A 92 9.21 17.65 1.21
N GLU A 93 8.20 17.34 0.39
CA GLU A 93 7.10 18.28 0.09
C GLU A 93 6.25 18.57 1.33
N VAL A 94 5.93 17.55 2.13
CA VAL A 94 5.15 17.73 3.37
C VAL A 94 5.96 18.45 4.44
N ALA A 95 7.26 18.16 4.57
CA ALA A 95 8.13 18.85 5.51
C ALA A 95 8.23 20.35 5.23
N ARG A 96 8.19 20.77 3.95
CA ARG A 96 8.21 22.19 3.57
C ARG A 96 6.86 22.87 3.77
N GLY A 97 5.78 22.20 3.38
CA GLY A 97 4.43 22.79 3.40
C GLY A 97 3.67 22.59 4.71
N GLY A 98 4.23 21.86 5.68
CA GLY A 98 3.62 21.64 6.99
C GLY A 98 2.19 21.09 6.93
N GLY A 99 1.31 21.64 7.76
CA GLY A 99 -0.09 21.23 7.84
C GLY A 99 -0.86 21.42 6.53
N ASP A 100 -0.56 22.46 5.75
CA ASP A 100 -1.23 22.73 4.48
C ASP A 100 -0.90 21.68 3.42
N ALA A 101 0.34 21.16 3.42
CA ALA A 101 0.70 20.06 2.55
C ALA A 101 -0.04 18.77 2.93
N VAL A 102 -0.20 18.49 4.23
CA VAL A 102 -1.02 17.36 4.70
C VAL A 102 -2.47 17.53 4.23
N GLU A 103 -3.06 18.72 4.39
CA GLU A 103 -4.43 18.98 3.94
C GLU A 103 -4.59 18.82 2.42
N ARG A 104 -3.66 19.32 1.61
CA ARG A 104 -3.67 19.09 0.16
C ARG A 104 -3.63 17.60 -0.17
N VAL A 105 -2.81 16.82 0.53
CA VAL A 105 -2.76 15.37 0.34
C VAL A 105 -4.12 14.74 0.67
N LEU A 106 -4.71 15.09 1.80
CA LEU A 106 -6.03 14.59 2.20
C LEU A 106 -7.12 14.89 1.16
N GLN A 107 -7.12 16.10 0.59
CA GLN A 107 -8.06 16.51 -0.45
C GLN A 107 -7.92 15.66 -1.72
N TRP A 108 -6.69 15.47 -2.20
CA TRP A 108 -6.43 14.65 -3.38
C TRP A 108 -6.74 13.17 -3.16
N VAL A 109 -6.47 12.63 -1.97
CA VAL A 109 -6.90 11.27 -1.60
C VAL A 109 -8.41 11.17 -1.66
N GLY A 110 -9.14 12.13 -1.09
CA GLY A 110 -10.59 12.16 -1.17
C GLY A 110 -11.13 12.25 -2.57
N LEU A 111 -10.51 13.07 -3.41
CA LEU A 111 -10.90 13.19 -4.82
C LEU A 111 -10.71 11.85 -5.55
N ALA A 112 -9.58 11.17 -5.31
CA ALA A 112 -9.33 9.83 -5.86
C ALA A 112 -10.39 8.82 -5.40
N CYS A 113 -10.67 8.80 -4.10
CA CYS A 113 -11.66 7.94 -3.50
C CYS A 113 -13.08 8.25 -3.99
N LEU A 114 -13.42 9.52 -4.19
CA LEU A 114 -14.71 9.96 -4.72
C LEU A 114 -14.89 9.50 -6.16
N PHE A 115 -13.90 9.73 -7.02
CA PHE A 115 -13.95 9.29 -8.41
C PHE A 115 -14.09 7.78 -8.54
N TYR A 116 -13.36 7.01 -7.72
CA TYR A 116 -13.55 5.57 -7.64
C TYR A 116 -14.98 5.21 -7.25
N SER A 117 -15.52 5.88 -6.22
CA SER A 117 -16.88 5.64 -5.72
C SER A 117 -17.94 5.93 -6.78
N LEU A 118 -17.79 7.03 -7.52
CA LEU A 118 -18.68 7.38 -8.62
C LEU A 118 -18.64 6.34 -9.74
N ARG A 119 -17.45 5.84 -10.09
CA ARG A 119 -17.29 4.77 -11.09
C ARG A 119 -18.01 3.49 -10.67
N VAL A 120 -17.85 3.07 -9.41
CA VAL A 120 -18.53 1.90 -8.85
C VAL A 120 -20.05 2.11 -8.85
N MET A 121 -20.53 3.28 -8.39
CA MET A 121 -21.96 3.57 -8.33
C MET A 121 -22.60 3.67 -9.71
N LEU A 122 -21.91 4.24 -10.71
CA LEU A 122 -22.41 4.30 -12.07
C LEU A 122 -22.58 2.89 -12.67
N MET A 123 -21.55 2.04 -12.54
CA MET A 123 -21.63 0.65 -12.99
C MET A 123 -22.73 -0.11 -12.26
N TYR A 124 -22.78 0.04 -10.94
CA TYR A 124 -23.78 -0.61 -10.09
C TYR A 124 -25.21 -0.23 -10.47
N ALA A 125 -25.48 1.07 -10.60
CA ALA A 125 -26.79 1.58 -10.99
C ALA A 125 -27.18 1.13 -12.40
N ALA A 126 -26.24 1.14 -13.35
CA ALA A 126 -26.49 0.66 -14.70
C ALA A 126 -26.86 -0.83 -14.73
N ALA A 127 -26.16 -1.66 -13.98
CA ALA A 127 -26.46 -3.09 -13.92
C ALA A 127 -27.81 -3.37 -13.23
N LEU A 128 -28.14 -2.68 -12.13
CA LEU A 128 -29.46 -2.78 -11.50
C LEU A 128 -30.59 -2.35 -12.46
N ALA A 129 -30.42 -1.23 -13.16
CA ALA A 129 -31.44 -0.71 -14.09
C ALA A 129 -31.70 -1.67 -15.28
N ASN A 130 -30.72 -2.52 -15.61
CA ASN A 130 -30.84 -3.52 -16.67
C ASN A 130 -31.14 -4.94 -16.15
N GLY A 131 -31.40 -5.11 -14.84
CA GLY A 131 -31.64 -6.42 -14.23
C GLY A 131 -30.45 -7.38 -14.32
N TYR A 132 -29.22 -6.85 -14.40
CA TYR A 132 -28.01 -7.65 -14.53
C TYR A 132 -27.47 -8.07 -13.16
N GLN A 133 -27.27 -9.38 -12.95
CA GLN A 133 -26.65 -9.89 -11.73
C GLN A 133 -25.15 -9.56 -11.71
N ILE A 134 -24.75 -8.69 -10.79
CA ILE A 134 -23.36 -8.27 -10.61
C ILE A 134 -22.66 -9.25 -9.67
N GLY A 135 -21.45 -9.68 -10.05
CA GLY A 135 -20.55 -10.41 -9.15
C GLY A 135 -19.73 -9.47 -8.26
N ILE A 136 -19.35 -9.92 -7.07
CA ILE A 136 -18.51 -9.14 -6.13
C ILE A 136 -17.21 -8.64 -6.80
N HIS A 137 -16.61 -9.45 -7.67
CA HIS A 137 -15.41 -9.09 -8.41
C HIS A 137 -15.60 -7.87 -9.33
N SER A 138 -16.80 -7.69 -9.88
CA SER A 138 -17.12 -6.56 -10.76
C SER A 138 -17.20 -5.23 -10.00
N LEU A 139 -17.45 -5.25 -8.68
CA LEU A 139 -17.46 -4.04 -7.84
C LEU A 139 -16.05 -3.50 -7.58
N ALA A 140 -15.03 -4.35 -7.68
CA ALA A 140 -13.62 -3.96 -7.54
C ALA A 140 -13.06 -3.46 -8.87
N ILE A 141 -13.75 -2.49 -9.48
CA ILE A 141 -13.39 -1.96 -10.81
C ILE A 141 -11.93 -1.53 -10.80
N GLY A 142 -11.18 -1.86 -11.85
CA GLY A 142 -9.75 -1.56 -11.93
C GLY A 142 -8.84 -2.57 -11.24
N PHE A 143 -9.36 -3.49 -10.42
CA PHE A 143 -8.59 -4.50 -9.70
C PHE A 143 -8.93 -5.91 -10.18
N SER A 144 -7.90 -6.72 -10.42
CA SER A 144 -8.06 -8.15 -10.76
C SER A 144 -8.63 -8.99 -9.62
N ASN A 145 -8.59 -8.47 -8.38
CA ASN A 145 -9.16 -9.11 -7.22
C ASN A 145 -9.65 -8.05 -6.22
N VAL A 146 -10.85 -8.26 -5.65
CA VAL A 146 -11.43 -7.37 -4.63
C VAL A 146 -10.52 -7.16 -3.42
N ARG A 147 -9.70 -8.16 -3.07
CA ARG A 147 -8.72 -8.05 -1.98
C ARG A 147 -7.67 -6.97 -2.23
N PHE A 148 -7.34 -6.66 -3.48
CA PHE A 148 -6.35 -5.64 -3.80
C PHE A 148 -6.88 -4.23 -3.53
N LEU A 149 -8.19 -4.01 -3.71
CA LEU A 149 -8.87 -2.81 -3.24
C LEU A 149 -8.81 -2.74 -1.71
N ASN A 150 -9.11 -3.84 -1.02
CA ASN A 150 -9.10 -3.91 0.45
C ASN A 150 -7.77 -3.45 1.05
N HIS A 151 -6.63 -3.90 0.50
CA HIS A 151 -5.30 -3.44 0.94
C HIS A 151 -5.14 -1.91 0.84
N THR A 152 -5.69 -1.32 -0.22
CA THR A 152 -5.67 0.14 -0.44
C THR A 152 -6.58 0.84 0.57
N GLN A 153 -7.75 0.28 0.85
CA GLN A 153 -8.70 0.82 1.83
C GLN A 153 -8.13 0.84 3.26
N THR A 154 -7.37 -0.18 3.67
CA THR A 154 -6.67 -0.20 4.96
C THR A 154 -5.81 1.06 5.15
N ALA A 155 -5.08 1.46 4.11
CA ALA A 155 -4.21 2.63 4.16
C ALA A 155 -5.00 3.96 4.09
N LEU A 156 -6.05 4.04 3.25
CA LEU A 156 -6.71 5.31 2.94
C LEU A 156 -7.87 5.68 3.87
N LEU A 157 -8.58 4.71 4.48
CA LEU A 157 -9.72 4.99 5.36
C LEU A 157 -9.37 5.94 6.54
N PRO A 158 -8.25 5.75 7.26
CA PRO A 158 -7.84 6.67 8.33
C PRO A 158 -7.66 8.12 7.83
N LEU A 159 -7.21 8.31 6.58
CA LEU A 159 -7.01 9.63 5.99
C LEU A 159 -8.34 10.32 5.69
N ILE A 160 -9.31 9.59 5.12
CA ILE A 160 -10.67 10.11 4.88
C ILE A 160 -11.32 10.52 6.20
N ILE A 161 -11.13 9.72 7.26
CA ILE A 161 -11.66 10.01 8.60
C ILE A 161 -11.03 11.26 9.19
N LEU A 162 -9.73 11.47 9.01
CA LEU A 162 -9.09 12.72 9.43
C LEU A 162 -9.68 13.93 8.71
N SER A 163 -9.94 13.83 7.40
CA SER A 163 -10.63 14.89 6.64
C SER A 163 -12.03 15.19 7.18
N TYR A 164 -12.77 14.15 7.57
CA TYR A 164 -14.06 14.29 8.23
C TYR A 164 -13.95 15.04 9.58
N GLN A 165 -12.94 14.70 10.40
CA GLN A 165 -12.74 15.32 11.71
C GLN A 165 -12.31 16.79 11.63
N GLN A 166 -11.42 17.11 10.70
CA GLN A 166 -10.92 18.48 10.50
C GLN A 166 -11.89 19.37 9.71
N ALA A 167 -12.94 18.81 9.11
CA ALA A 167 -13.95 19.60 8.41
C ALA A 167 -14.86 20.37 9.38
N PRO A 168 -15.30 21.60 9.02
CA PRO A 168 -16.17 22.41 9.87
C PRO A 168 -17.45 21.65 10.29
N PRO A 169 -17.85 21.70 11.57
CA PRO A 169 -19.11 21.14 12.03
C PRO A 169 -20.31 21.66 11.23
N GLY A 170 -21.25 20.79 10.88
CA GLY A 170 -22.45 21.15 10.12
C GLY A 170 -22.24 21.53 8.64
N GLY A 171 -20.99 21.64 8.17
CA GLY A 171 -20.69 22.01 6.78
C GLY A 171 -20.94 20.89 5.76
N MET A 172 -21.23 21.26 4.51
CA MET A 172 -21.38 20.31 3.40
C MET A 172 -20.13 19.44 3.21
N ARG A 173 -18.95 20.05 3.36
CA ARG A 173 -17.66 19.34 3.28
C ARG A 173 -17.57 18.19 4.29
N ARG A 174 -18.03 18.40 5.53
CA ARG A 174 -18.02 17.35 6.56
C ARG A 174 -18.99 16.21 6.23
N ARG A 175 -20.19 16.54 5.73
CA ARG A 175 -21.15 15.53 5.25
C ARG A 175 -20.60 14.72 4.08
N ALA A 176 -19.95 15.37 3.12
CA ALA A 176 -19.33 14.70 1.98
C ALA A 176 -18.24 13.71 2.42
N TRP A 177 -17.35 14.10 3.34
CA TRP A 177 -16.35 13.19 3.89
C TRP A 177 -16.95 12.02 4.67
N PHE A 178 -18.01 12.27 5.44
CA PHE A 178 -18.72 11.21 6.15
C PHE A 178 -19.35 10.20 5.19
N ALA A 179 -20.06 10.69 4.16
CA ALA A 179 -20.67 9.84 3.15
C ALA A 179 -19.63 9.03 2.36
N LEU A 180 -18.51 9.66 1.99
CA LEU A 180 -17.40 8.98 1.32
C LEU A 180 -16.79 7.89 2.20
N ALA A 181 -16.53 8.17 3.49
CA ALA A 181 -16.01 7.17 4.42
C ALA A 181 -17.00 6.01 4.63
N ALA A 182 -18.29 6.30 4.83
CA ALA A 182 -19.33 5.29 4.95
C ALA A 182 -19.43 4.42 3.69
N PHE A 183 -19.37 5.03 2.51
CA PHE A 183 -19.36 4.29 1.26
C PHE A 183 -18.11 3.40 1.11
N TRP A 184 -16.92 3.91 1.47
CA TRP A 184 -15.70 3.10 1.47
C TRP A 184 -15.77 1.93 2.46
N TRP A 185 -16.39 2.11 3.63
CA TRP A 185 -16.71 1.01 4.53
C TRP A 185 -17.65 -0.01 3.89
N SER A 186 -18.69 0.43 3.18
CA SER A 186 -19.62 -0.49 2.49
C SER A 186 -18.92 -1.37 1.44
N LEU A 187 -17.95 -0.80 0.70
CA LEU A 187 -17.11 -1.56 -0.24
C LEU A 187 -16.20 -2.57 0.47
N LEU A 188 -15.72 -2.23 1.66
CA LEU A 188 -14.89 -3.12 2.47
C LEU A 188 -15.70 -4.32 3.01
N TYR A 189 -16.97 -4.11 3.38
CA TYR A 189 -17.89 -5.18 3.78
C TYR A 189 -18.27 -6.10 2.62
N VAL A 190 -18.69 -5.55 1.47
CA VAL A 190 -19.03 -6.38 0.30
C VAL A 190 -17.82 -7.15 -0.23
N GLY A 191 -16.62 -6.61 -0.06
CA GLY A 191 -15.35 -7.26 -0.41
C GLY A 191 -14.84 -8.30 0.59
N GLU A 192 -15.61 -8.62 1.64
CA GLU A 192 -15.27 -9.62 2.68
C GLU A 192 -13.85 -9.44 3.28
N ALA A 193 -13.46 -8.18 3.54
CA ALA A 193 -12.09 -7.77 3.82
C ALA A 193 -11.58 -8.09 5.24
N ARG A 194 -11.55 -9.38 5.63
CA ARG A 194 -11.19 -9.82 6.99
C ARG A 194 -9.87 -9.23 7.53
N ALA A 195 -8.81 -9.26 6.72
CA ALA A 195 -7.49 -8.74 7.13
C ALA A 195 -7.53 -7.23 7.40
N SER A 196 -8.16 -6.45 6.52
CA SER A 196 -8.33 -5.00 6.68
C SER A 196 -9.17 -4.65 7.91
N LEU A 197 -10.25 -5.40 8.19
CA LEU A 197 -11.07 -5.21 9.40
C LEU A 197 -10.25 -5.41 10.69
N VAL A 198 -9.54 -6.54 10.78
CA VAL A 198 -8.67 -6.85 11.93
C VAL A 198 -7.58 -5.79 12.07
N ALA A 199 -6.97 -5.37 10.97
CA ALA A 199 -5.93 -4.36 10.95
C ALA A 199 -6.41 -2.98 11.41
N LEU A 200 -7.55 -2.51 10.93
CA LEU A 200 -8.13 -1.22 11.34
C LEU A 200 -8.55 -1.25 12.81
N ALA A 201 -9.09 -2.38 13.29
CA ALA A 201 -9.41 -2.57 14.70
C ALA A 201 -8.15 -2.57 15.57
N ALA A 202 -7.10 -3.31 15.18
CA ALA A 202 -5.82 -3.36 15.89
C ALA A 202 -5.15 -1.98 15.94
N GLY A 203 -5.15 -1.24 14.82
CA GLY A 203 -4.68 0.15 14.78
C GLY A 203 -5.48 1.07 15.71
N GLY A 204 -6.80 0.90 15.76
CA GLY A 204 -7.68 1.63 16.68
C GLY A 204 -7.38 1.35 18.15
N VAL A 205 -7.24 0.07 18.53
CA VAL A 205 -6.88 -0.36 19.88
C VAL A 205 -5.51 0.18 20.28
N ALA A 206 -4.51 0.05 19.41
CA ALA A 206 -3.16 0.52 19.71
C ALA A 206 -3.12 2.04 19.92
N VAL A 207 -3.86 2.81 19.12
CA VAL A 207 -3.93 4.27 19.30
C VAL A 207 -4.71 4.64 20.57
N LEU A 208 -5.75 3.88 20.94
CA LEU A 208 -6.41 4.06 22.24
C LEU A 208 -5.43 3.86 23.38
N CYS A 209 -4.63 2.79 23.36
CA CYS A 209 -3.62 2.51 24.38
C CYS A 209 -2.53 3.58 24.45
N LEU A 210 -2.07 4.08 23.30
CA LEU A 210 -0.95 5.04 23.22
C LEU A 210 -1.36 6.49 23.41
N ARG A 211 -2.63 6.85 23.14
CA ARG A 211 -3.10 8.25 23.11
C ARG A 211 -4.31 8.55 23.96
N GLY A 212 -4.94 7.54 24.56
CA GLY A 212 -6.04 7.67 25.50
C GLY A 212 -7.10 8.64 25.00
N ARG A 213 -7.35 9.70 25.77
CA ARG A 213 -8.37 10.74 25.48
C ARG A 213 -8.30 11.32 24.05
N HIS A 214 -7.10 11.45 23.47
CA HIS A 214 -6.93 12.01 22.12
C HIS A 214 -7.40 11.06 21.01
N ALA A 215 -7.47 9.76 21.27
CA ALA A 215 -7.97 8.77 20.33
C ALA A 215 -9.50 8.75 20.22
N HIS A 216 -10.24 9.17 21.25
CA HIS A 216 -11.71 9.01 21.30
C HIS A 216 -12.43 9.72 20.15
N GLY A 217 -11.96 10.90 19.74
CA GLY A 217 -12.54 11.60 18.60
C GLY A 217 -12.45 10.75 17.33
N PHE A 218 -11.27 10.20 17.07
CA PHE A 218 -10.99 9.39 15.88
C PHE A 218 -11.74 8.07 15.92
N LEU A 219 -11.73 7.37 17.06
CA LEU A 219 -12.43 6.09 17.22
C LEU A 219 -13.95 6.23 17.09
N ARG A 220 -14.54 7.31 17.63
CA ARG A 220 -15.96 7.61 17.41
C ARG A 220 -16.26 7.88 15.94
N ALA A 221 -15.40 8.62 15.24
CA ALA A 221 -15.57 8.90 13.81
C ALA A 221 -15.42 7.61 12.96
N MET A 222 -14.43 6.77 13.29
CA MET A 222 -14.20 5.46 12.68
C MET A 222 -15.43 4.56 12.89
N MET A 223 -15.93 4.45 14.12
CA MET A 223 -17.11 3.66 14.45
C MET A 223 -18.37 4.19 13.78
N ALA A 224 -18.63 5.50 13.84
CA ALA A 224 -19.82 6.11 13.25
C ALA A 224 -19.86 5.92 11.71
N THR A 225 -18.72 6.11 11.04
CA THR A 225 -18.63 5.88 9.59
C THR A 225 -18.69 4.39 9.24
N ALA A 226 -18.15 3.50 10.08
CA ALA A 226 -18.23 2.05 9.91
C ALA A 226 -19.67 1.53 10.04
N LEU A 227 -20.42 2.02 11.04
CA LEU A 227 -21.83 1.67 11.24
C LEU A 227 -22.70 2.21 10.10
N ALA A 228 -22.49 3.47 9.71
CA ALA A 228 -23.16 4.04 8.54
C ALA A 228 -22.82 3.27 7.25
N GLY A 229 -21.57 2.83 7.10
CA GLY A 229 -21.14 2.00 5.98
C GLY A 229 -21.75 0.60 5.99
N CYS A 230 -21.99 0.03 7.17
CA CYS A 230 -22.70 -1.24 7.31
C CYS A 230 -24.17 -1.08 6.88
N ALA A 231 -24.83 -0.03 7.33
CA ALA A 231 -26.19 0.30 6.89
C ALA A 231 -26.24 0.54 5.36
N LEU A 232 -25.26 1.26 4.80
CA LEU A 232 -25.13 1.44 3.35
C LEU A 232 -24.89 0.11 2.62
N TYR A 233 -24.09 -0.78 3.19
CA TYR A 233 -23.85 -2.12 2.63
C TYR A 233 -25.16 -2.92 2.55
N VAL A 234 -25.90 -3.00 3.66
CA VAL A 234 -27.18 -3.71 3.71
C VAL A 234 -28.17 -3.09 2.72
N LEU A 235 -28.30 -1.77 2.71
CA LEU A 235 -29.23 -1.08 1.82
C LEU A 235 -28.86 -1.30 0.35
N LEU A 236 -27.61 -0.99 -0.02
CA LEU A 236 -27.19 -0.96 -1.41
C LEU A 236 -26.93 -2.33 -1.98
N PHE A 237 -26.29 -3.25 -1.25
CA PHE A 237 -25.78 -4.51 -1.80
C PHE A 237 -26.57 -5.75 -1.37
N VAL A 238 -27.52 -5.62 -0.43
CA VAL A 238 -28.39 -6.73 -0.01
C VAL A 238 -29.84 -6.44 -0.39
N LEU A 239 -30.45 -5.43 0.22
CA LEU A 239 -31.87 -5.14 0.06
C LEU A 239 -32.23 -4.65 -1.35
N LEU A 240 -31.42 -3.76 -1.93
CA LEU A 240 -31.72 -3.19 -3.25
C LEU A 240 -31.66 -4.26 -4.37
N PRO A 241 -30.67 -5.16 -4.45
CA PRO A 241 -30.70 -6.32 -5.34
C PRO A 241 -31.92 -7.21 -5.13
N GLU A 242 -32.25 -7.58 -3.88
CA GLU A 242 -33.41 -8.44 -3.59
C GLU A 242 -34.73 -7.81 -4.06
N CYS A 243 -34.93 -6.52 -3.78
CA CYS A 243 -36.08 -5.76 -4.27
C CYS A 243 -36.15 -5.70 -5.80
N ALA A 244 -35.01 -5.78 -6.48
CA ALA A 244 -34.91 -5.85 -7.94
C ALA A 244 -35.02 -7.29 -8.49
N GLY A 245 -35.27 -8.29 -7.65
CA GLY A 245 -35.33 -9.71 -8.04
C GLY A 245 -33.96 -10.35 -8.31
N LEU A 246 -32.89 -9.74 -7.81
CA LEU A 246 -31.50 -10.18 -7.95
C LEU A 246 -30.97 -10.77 -6.64
N GLN A 247 -29.85 -11.48 -6.72
CA GLN A 247 -29.18 -12.06 -5.53
C GLN A 247 -28.36 -10.99 -4.79
N PRO A 248 -28.36 -11.01 -3.43
CA PRO A 248 -27.47 -10.19 -2.61
C PRO A 248 -25.99 -10.32 -2.98
N LEU A 249 -25.25 -9.23 -2.82
CA LEU A 249 -23.80 -9.18 -2.97
C LEU A 249 -23.12 -9.24 -1.60
N GLY A 250 -22.18 -10.17 -1.46
CA GLY A 250 -21.54 -10.50 -0.17
C GLY A 250 -22.48 -11.32 0.70
N ASN A 251 -21.95 -12.35 1.36
CA ASN A 251 -22.75 -13.23 2.19
C ASN A 251 -22.10 -13.40 3.57
N VAL A 252 -22.78 -12.90 4.61
CA VAL A 252 -22.31 -12.96 5.99
C VAL A 252 -22.13 -14.41 6.45
N ASP A 253 -22.99 -15.33 6.00
CA ASP A 253 -22.87 -16.76 6.29
C ASP A 253 -21.65 -17.36 5.61
N ASN A 254 -21.33 -16.96 4.37
CA ASN A 254 -20.11 -17.38 3.70
C ASN A 254 -18.85 -16.85 4.42
N VAL A 255 -18.88 -15.61 4.90
CA VAL A 255 -17.76 -15.05 5.69
C VAL A 255 -17.60 -15.81 7.01
N MET A 256 -18.70 -16.09 7.70
CA MET A 256 -18.68 -16.83 8.97
C MET A 256 -18.18 -18.26 8.74
N ALA A 257 -18.76 -18.99 7.80
CA ALA A 257 -18.38 -20.34 7.45
C ALA A 257 -16.90 -20.44 7.08
N ARG A 258 -16.40 -19.53 6.22
CA ARG A 258 -14.98 -19.45 5.84
C ARG A 258 -14.07 -19.05 7.00
N THR A 259 -14.57 -18.33 8.00
CA THR A 259 -13.78 -17.92 9.18
C THR A 259 -13.67 -19.06 10.16
N THR A 260 -14.72 -19.86 10.32
CA THR A 260 -14.69 -21.06 11.15
C THR A 260 -13.95 -22.23 10.49
N SER A 261 -14.08 -22.42 9.18
CA SER A 261 -13.51 -23.59 8.48
C SER A 261 -12.05 -23.42 8.06
N ASP A 262 -11.63 -22.20 7.71
CA ASP A 262 -10.26 -21.91 7.28
C ASP A 262 -9.83 -20.48 7.68
N PRO A 263 -9.52 -20.27 8.99
CA PRO A 263 -9.08 -18.98 9.51
C PRO A 263 -7.85 -18.43 8.78
N ALA A 264 -6.91 -19.31 8.40
CA ALA A 264 -5.68 -18.95 7.70
C ALA A 264 -5.88 -18.76 6.19
N SER A 265 -7.04 -19.16 5.63
CA SER A 265 -7.32 -19.20 4.19
C SER A 265 -6.26 -19.99 3.39
N GLY A 266 -5.79 -21.12 3.91
CA GLY A 266 -4.76 -21.95 3.29
C GLY A 266 -3.31 -21.45 3.42
N ARG A 267 -3.08 -20.29 4.06
CA ARG A 267 -1.75 -19.66 4.15
C ARG A 267 -0.73 -20.46 4.96
N GLN A 268 -1.16 -21.39 5.81
CA GLN A 268 -0.27 -22.24 6.59
C GLN A 268 0.74 -23.01 5.72
N PHE A 269 0.34 -23.41 4.50
CA PHE A 269 1.24 -24.09 3.57
C PHE A 269 2.29 -23.12 2.99
N LEU A 270 1.88 -21.90 2.67
CA LEU A 270 2.78 -20.83 2.21
C LEU A 270 3.78 -20.45 3.31
N TRP A 271 3.32 -20.34 4.56
CA TRP A 271 4.18 -20.02 5.70
C TRP A 271 5.16 -21.15 6.00
N SER A 272 4.71 -22.41 5.97
CA SER A 272 5.59 -23.57 6.16
C SER A 272 6.68 -23.60 5.09
N ARG A 273 6.33 -23.36 3.81
CA ARG A 273 7.32 -23.25 2.74
C ARG A 273 8.27 -22.07 2.94
N ALA A 274 7.77 -20.91 3.38
CA ALA A 274 8.61 -19.75 3.65
C ALA A 274 9.63 -20.08 4.75
N VAL A 275 9.20 -20.71 5.84
CA VAL A 275 10.08 -21.14 6.94
C VAL A 275 11.12 -22.15 6.45
N GLN A 276 10.74 -23.16 5.65
CA GLN A 276 11.69 -24.12 5.08
C GLN A 276 12.79 -23.42 4.27
N LEU A 277 12.40 -22.49 3.40
CA LEU A 277 13.34 -21.71 2.59
C LEU A 277 14.19 -20.75 3.43
N ILE A 278 13.65 -20.13 4.48
CA ILE A 278 14.42 -19.30 5.43
C ILE A 278 15.48 -20.14 6.14
N VAL A 279 15.15 -21.36 6.57
CA VAL A 279 16.10 -22.27 7.22
C VAL A 279 17.20 -22.70 6.25
N ALA A 280 16.87 -22.95 4.99
CA ALA A 280 17.83 -23.34 3.96
C ALA A 280 18.72 -22.16 3.50
N HIS A 281 18.19 -20.93 3.47
CA HIS A 281 18.86 -19.75 2.94
C HIS A 281 18.80 -18.54 3.89
N PRO A 282 19.28 -18.65 5.16
CA PRO A 282 19.01 -17.64 6.18
C PRO A 282 19.69 -16.28 5.93
N TRP A 283 20.82 -16.26 5.22
CA TRP A 283 21.66 -15.08 5.08
C TRP A 283 21.20 -14.13 3.97
N LEU A 284 20.92 -14.67 2.78
CA LEU A 284 20.56 -13.86 1.60
C LEU A 284 19.13 -14.16 1.10
N GLY A 285 18.45 -15.17 1.65
CA GLY A 285 17.20 -15.64 1.09
C GLY A 285 17.37 -16.27 -0.29
N VAL A 286 16.25 -16.51 -0.96
CA VAL A 286 16.19 -17.10 -2.31
C VAL A 286 16.18 -16.08 -3.45
N GLY A 287 16.24 -14.79 -3.11
CA GLY A 287 16.14 -13.66 -4.04
C GLY A 287 14.77 -12.96 -3.97
N PRO A 288 14.72 -11.61 -4.08
CA PRO A 288 13.48 -10.87 -4.28
C PRO A 288 12.62 -11.52 -5.37
N LEU A 289 11.31 -11.65 -5.13
CA LEU A 289 10.31 -12.24 -6.03
C LEU A 289 10.35 -13.77 -6.17
N HIS A 290 11.36 -14.44 -5.62
CA HIS A 290 11.61 -15.87 -5.87
C HIS A 290 10.83 -16.82 -4.96
N PHE A 291 10.09 -16.34 -3.95
CA PHE A 291 9.13 -17.22 -3.28
C PHE A 291 8.14 -17.81 -4.29
N ALA A 292 7.76 -17.04 -5.31
CA ALA A 292 6.86 -17.50 -6.37
C ALA A 292 7.44 -18.69 -7.17
N HIS A 293 8.76 -18.76 -7.32
CA HIS A 293 9.43 -19.86 -8.01
C HIS A 293 9.47 -21.11 -7.13
N TYR A 294 9.96 -20.98 -5.89
CA TYR A 294 10.13 -22.11 -4.97
C TYR A 294 8.85 -22.55 -4.27
N GLY A 295 7.74 -21.84 -4.43
CA GLY A 295 6.42 -22.17 -3.89
C GLY A 295 5.40 -22.59 -4.96
N ALA A 296 5.83 -22.75 -6.21
CA ALA A 296 4.93 -22.95 -7.36
C ALA A 296 4.08 -24.23 -7.27
N ASP A 297 4.61 -25.29 -6.68
CA ASP A 297 3.91 -26.57 -6.43
C ASP A 297 2.70 -26.42 -5.51
N LEU A 298 2.66 -25.39 -4.65
CA LEU A 298 1.57 -25.18 -3.71
C LEU A 298 0.29 -24.68 -4.38
N LYS A 299 0.36 -24.02 -5.55
CA LYS A 299 -0.81 -23.61 -6.35
C LYS A 299 -1.86 -22.76 -5.60
N ILE A 300 -1.45 -22.03 -4.55
CA ILE A 300 -2.37 -21.21 -3.73
C ILE A 300 -1.93 -19.76 -3.53
N GLY A 301 -0.71 -19.38 -3.95
CA GLY A 301 -0.24 -18.00 -3.86
C GLY A 301 1.23 -17.81 -4.23
N ALA A 302 1.56 -16.63 -4.77
CA ALA A 302 2.90 -16.27 -5.24
C ALA A 302 3.79 -15.56 -4.21
N HIS A 303 3.31 -15.46 -2.97
CA HIS A 303 4.04 -14.90 -1.84
C HIS A 303 3.41 -15.39 -0.52
N PRO A 304 4.10 -15.29 0.63
CA PRO A 304 3.61 -15.79 1.92
C PRO A 304 2.37 -15.07 2.50
N HIS A 305 1.92 -13.97 1.90
CA HIS A 305 0.95 -13.04 2.49
C HIS A 305 1.31 -12.53 3.90
N ASP A 306 2.58 -12.59 4.27
CA ASP A 306 3.13 -12.06 5.50
C ASP A 306 4.44 -11.34 5.13
N TRP A 307 4.51 -10.04 5.38
CA TRP A 307 5.65 -9.23 4.96
C TRP A 307 6.96 -9.59 5.67
N ILE A 308 6.90 -10.09 6.90
CA ILE A 308 8.08 -10.49 7.67
C ILE A 308 8.64 -11.77 7.05
N LEU A 309 7.78 -12.77 6.84
CA LEU A 309 8.18 -14.00 6.15
C LEU A 309 8.64 -13.72 4.72
N GLN A 310 7.98 -12.82 4.01
CA GLN A 310 8.34 -12.46 2.65
C GLN A 310 9.73 -11.82 2.56
N VAL A 311 10.05 -10.85 3.42
CA VAL A 311 11.40 -10.25 3.44
C VAL A 311 12.44 -11.26 3.93
N ALA A 312 12.14 -12.04 4.96
CA ALA A 312 13.07 -13.06 5.47
C ALA A 312 13.42 -14.10 4.39
N VAL A 313 12.42 -14.62 3.68
CA VAL A 313 12.63 -15.68 2.69
C VAL A 313 13.28 -15.17 1.41
N GLU A 314 12.93 -13.96 0.96
CA GLU A 314 13.41 -13.43 -0.33
C GLU A 314 14.70 -12.62 -0.20
N TRP A 315 14.90 -11.87 0.90
CA TRP A 315 16.05 -10.96 1.08
C TRP A 315 17.03 -11.44 2.18
N GLY A 316 16.63 -12.41 3.00
CA GLY A 316 17.43 -12.94 4.11
C GLY A 316 17.18 -12.25 5.45
N LEU A 317 17.52 -12.93 6.54
CA LEU A 317 17.35 -12.45 7.92
C LEU A 317 18.19 -11.18 8.21
N PRO A 318 19.45 -11.04 7.77
CA PRO A 318 20.22 -9.81 7.95
C PRO A 318 19.55 -8.58 7.31
N ALA A 319 18.97 -8.73 6.12
CA ALA A 319 18.23 -7.66 5.47
C ALA A 319 16.96 -7.31 6.28
N LEU A 320 16.20 -8.31 6.72
CA LEU A 320 15.03 -8.10 7.59
C LEU A 320 15.40 -7.33 8.88
N LEU A 321 16.51 -7.67 9.53
CA LEU A 321 16.98 -6.97 10.74
C LEU A 321 17.34 -5.51 10.44
N CYS A 322 17.96 -5.22 9.29
CA CYS A 322 18.20 -3.86 8.85
C CYS A 322 16.89 -3.10 8.63
N LEU A 323 15.89 -3.73 8.00
CA LEU A 323 14.58 -3.13 7.81
C LEU A 323 13.88 -2.84 9.15
N PHE A 324 13.92 -3.75 10.11
CA PHE A 324 13.43 -3.51 11.48
C PHE A 324 14.17 -2.36 12.15
N GLY A 325 15.49 -2.25 11.98
CA GLY A 325 16.27 -1.11 12.46
C GLY A 325 15.78 0.22 11.90
N ALA A 326 15.56 0.30 10.58
CA ALA A 326 15.03 1.50 9.92
C ALA A 326 13.61 1.86 10.43
N ILE A 327 12.71 0.87 10.51
CA ILE A 327 11.35 1.06 11.04
C ILE A 327 11.39 1.50 12.51
N GLY A 328 12.22 0.88 13.35
CA GLY A 328 12.35 1.20 14.77
C GLY A 328 12.86 2.62 15.01
N VAL A 329 13.87 3.06 14.25
CA VAL A 329 14.37 4.45 14.34
C VAL A 329 13.31 5.45 13.84
N GLY A 330 12.61 5.13 12.74
CA GLY A 330 11.52 5.96 12.23
C GLY A 330 10.36 6.08 13.23
N MET A 331 9.94 4.96 13.83
CA MET A 331 8.88 4.91 14.84
C MET A 331 9.32 5.67 16.10
N ARG A 332 10.57 5.54 16.54
CA ARG A 332 11.11 6.33 17.67
C ARG A 332 11.05 7.83 17.38
N ALA A 333 11.39 8.26 16.16
CA ALA A 333 11.27 9.67 15.78
C ALA A 333 9.81 10.14 15.80
N PHE A 334 8.88 9.32 15.30
CA PHE A 334 7.45 9.59 15.34
C PHE A 334 6.92 9.71 16.77
N LEU A 335 7.26 8.76 17.65
CA LEU A 335 6.85 8.76 19.06
C LEU A 335 7.43 9.96 19.84
N ARG A 336 8.63 10.42 19.51
CA ARG A 336 9.20 11.65 20.09
C ARG A 336 8.44 12.90 19.63
N ALA A 337 8.12 13.01 18.35
CA ALA A 337 7.32 14.12 17.82
C ALA A 337 5.92 14.12 18.48
N MET A 338 5.33 12.94 18.63
CA MET A 338 4.07 12.74 19.35
C MET A 338 4.13 13.22 20.80
N ALA A 339 5.21 12.89 21.54
CA ALA A 339 5.39 13.32 22.93
C ALA A 339 5.58 14.84 23.08
N GLY A 340 6.10 15.51 22.04
CA GLY A 340 6.29 16.96 22.02
C GLY A 340 5.05 17.78 21.65
N LEU A 341 3.91 17.14 21.34
CA LEU A 341 2.70 17.86 20.93
C LEU A 341 2.03 18.58 22.10
N ALA A 342 1.68 19.85 21.89
CA ALA A 342 0.86 20.61 22.82
C ALA A 342 -0.52 19.95 23.00
N GLN A 343 -0.97 19.82 24.24
CA GLN A 343 -2.27 19.18 24.56
C GLN A 343 -3.47 19.97 24.01
N SER A 344 -3.32 21.28 23.83
CA SER A 344 -4.33 22.19 23.27
C SER A 344 -4.40 22.16 21.74
N ASP A 345 -3.36 21.68 21.04
CA ASP A 345 -3.33 21.65 19.58
C ASP A 345 -4.09 20.45 19.02
N ARG A 346 -5.41 20.56 19.04
CA ARG A 346 -6.32 19.50 18.58
C ARG A 346 -6.01 19.00 17.17
N ARG A 347 -5.67 19.90 16.23
CA ARG A 347 -5.44 19.52 14.83
C ARG A 347 -4.21 18.62 14.69
N GLN A 348 -3.12 18.95 15.39
CA GLN A 348 -1.92 18.12 15.39
C GLN A 348 -2.13 16.81 16.16
N GLN A 349 -2.89 16.82 17.25
CA GLN A 349 -3.25 15.62 17.99
C GLN A 349 -4.02 14.63 17.11
N GLU A 350 -5.05 15.10 16.39
CA GLU A 350 -5.85 14.32 15.43
C GLU A 350 -4.99 13.78 14.27
N THR A 351 -4.11 14.62 13.71
CA THR A 351 -3.20 14.21 12.62
C THR A 351 -2.25 13.09 13.07
N CYS A 352 -1.70 13.22 14.28
CA CYS A 352 -0.82 12.20 14.86
C CYS A 352 -1.55 10.88 15.13
N VAL A 353 -2.76 10.95 15.68
CA VAL A 353 -3.64 9.79 15.92
C VAL A 353 -3.93 9.05 14.61
N MET A 354 -4.24 9.78 13.53
CA MET A 354 -4.47 9.20 12.21
C MET A 354 -3.22 8.48 11.69
N PHE A 355 -2.04 9.14 11.67
CA PHE A 355 -0.85 8.51 11.11
C PHE A 355 -0.44 7.26 11.89
N LEU A 356 -0.56 7.31 13.23
CA LEU A 356 -0.30 6.14 14.07
C LEU A 356 -1.28 5.01 13.76
N ALA A 357 -2.58 5.30 13.65
CA ALA A 357 -3.60 4.31 13.29
C ALA A 357 -3.31 3.68 11.92
N ALA A 358 -3.02 4.50 10.92
CA ALA A 358 -2.78 4.07 9.55
C ALA A 358 -1.52 3.21 9.43
N ILE A 359 -0.41 3.62 10.04
CA ILE A 359 0.85 2.86 10.01
C ILE A 359 0.66 1.50 10.68
N LEU A 360 0.02 1.45 11.85
CA LEU A 360 -0.21 0.20 12.58
C LEU A 360 -1.19 -0.71 11.83
N ALA A 361 -2.26 -0.16 11.26
CA ALA A 361 -3.18 -0.93 10.43
C ALA A 361 -2.47 -1.51 9.20
N ILE A 362 -1.66 -0.73 8.48
CA ILE A 362 -0.86 -1.22 7.35
C ILE A 362 0.06 -2.36 7.77
N MET A 363 0.77 -2.22 8.90
CA MET A 363 1.69 -3.25 9.39
C MET A 363 0.98 -4.54 9.76
N VAL A 364 -0.21 -4.46 10.37
CA VAL A 364 -1.01 -5.64 10.75
C VAL A 364 -1.66 -6.29 9.53
N ASP A 365 -2.22 -5.51 8.60
CA ASP A 365 -2.81 -6.04 7.36
C ASP A 365 -1.76 -6.79 6.53
N ALA A 366 -0.54 -6.24 6.45
CA ALA A 366 0.57 -6.86 5.74
C ALA A 366 1.06 -8.20 6.33
N LEU A 367 0.62 -8.60 7.53
CA LEU A 367 0.88 -9.94 8.08
C LEU A 367 -0.03 -11.01 7.49
N PHE A 368 -1.14 -10.61 6.87
CA PHE A 368 -2.16 -11.53 6.35
C PHE A 368 -2.49 -11.29 4.87
N SER A 369 -1.90 -10.28 4.24
CA SER A 369 -2.29 -9.80 2.92
C SER A 369 -1.12 -9.27 2.10
N GLY A 370 -1.37 -8.99 0.81
CA GLY A 370 -0.36 -8.61 -0.17
C GLY A 370 -0.10 -7.10 -0.26
N VAL A 371 -0.19 -6.36 0.85
CA VAL A 371 -0.12 -4.87 0.86
C VAL A 371 1.13 -4.35 0.15
N PHE A 372 2.28 -4.97 0.38
CA PHE A 372 3.55 -4.58 -0.24
C PHE A 372 3.82 -5.27 -1.58
N VAL A 373 2.84 -5.96 -2.14
CA VAL A 373 2.94 -6.60 -3.47
C VAL A 373 2.12 -5.82 -4.50
N MET A 374 0.92 -5.40 -4.15
CA MET A 374 0.00 -4.78 -5.12
C MET A 374 0.37 -3.30 -5.42
N PRO A 375 0.35 -2.86 -6.69
CA PRO A 375 0.82 -1.52 -7.07
C PRO A 375 0.07 -0.40 -6.34
N GLN A 376 -1.26 -0.46 -6.31
CA GLN A 376 -2.07 0.60 -5.71
C GLN A 376 -1.85 0.71 -4.19
N SER A 377 -1.77 -0.42 -3.48
CA SER A 377 -1.52 -0.40 -2.04
C SER A 377 -0.09 0.03 -1.71
N ARG A 378 0.91 -0.30 -2.53
CA ARG A 378 2.28 0.24 -2.41
C ARG A 378 2.29 1.76 -2.50
N LEU A 379 1.58 2.34 -3.46
CA LEU A 379 1.46 3.80 -3.60
C LEU A 379 0.75 4.44 -2.41
N ALA A 380 -0.29 3.79 -1.86
CA ALA A 380 -0.98 4.25 -0.67
C ALA A 380 -0.06 4.23 0.57
N VAL A 381 0.72 3.15 0.77
CA VAL A 381 1.73 3.05 1.84
C VAL A 381 2.79 4.15 1.69
N VAL A 382 3.33 4.34 0.49
CA VAL A 382 4.31 5.40 0.19
C VAL A 382 3.77 6.77 0.59
N LEU A 383 2.50 7.04 0.29
CA LEU A 383 1.85 8.30 0.68
C LEU A 383 1.76 8.43 2.20
N VAL A 384 1.26 7.41 2.90
CA VAL A 384 1.10 7.44 4.37
C VAL A 384 2.45 7.62 5.06
N VAL A 385 3.45 6.80 4.72
CA VAL A 385 4.79 6.83 5.34
C VAL A 385 5.51 8.14 5.01
N GLY A 386 5.47 8.58 3.75
CA GLY A 386 6.06 9.85 3.33
C GLY A 386 5.44 11.04 4.05
N CYS A 387 4.11 11.10 4.11
CA CYS A 387 3.40 12.17 4.81
C CYS A 387 3.66 12.15 6.32
N ALA A 388 3.64 10.98 6.97
CA ALA A 388 3.92 10.86 8.41
C ALA A 388 5.34 11.34 8.73
N ALA A 389 6.34 10.89 7.95
CA ALA A 389 7.71 11.32 8.14
C ALA A 389 7.89 12.82 7.88
N GLY A 390 7.24 13.36 6.84
CA GLY A 390 7.29 14.79 6.49
C GLY A 390 6.64 15.66 7.58
N TRP A 391 5.51 15.21 8.10
CA TRP A 391 4.82 15.84 9.23
C TRP A 391 5.68 15.86 10.49
N VAL A 392 6.32 14.75 10.85
CA VAL A 392 7.31 14.69 11.95
C VAL A 392 8.42 15.72 11.75
N ARG A 393 8.95 15.86 10.53
CA ARG A 393 10.01 16.83 10.24
C ARG A 393 9.53 18.29 10.33
N ALA A 394 8.29 18.56 9.92
CA ALA A 394 7.69 19.89 9.98
C ALA A 394 7.44 20.36 11.43
N LEU A 395 7.27 19.43 12.38
CA LEU A 395 7.14 19.74 13.80
C LEU A 395 8.48 20.02 14.50
N ALA A 396 9.59 19.50 13.96
CA ALA A 396 10.91 19.76 14.53
C ALA A 396 11.32 21.22 14.27
N PRO A 397 12.05 21.87 15.21
CA PRO A 397 12.60 23.20 14.99
C PRO A 397 13.31 23.27 13.63
N GLN A 398 13.14 24.39 12.92
CA GLN A 398 13.91 24.65 11.71
C GLN A 398 15.38 24.84 12.08
N ALA A 399 16.11 23.75 12.31
CA ALA A 399 17.55 23.78 12.18
C ALA A 399 17.83 24.29 10.76
N ALA A 400 18.62 25.37 10.65
CA ALA A 400 19.04 25.92 9.37
C ALA A 400 19.45 24.76 8.46
N CYS A 401 18.74 24.59 7.34
CA CYS A 401 19.09 23.57 6.37
C CYS A 401 20.53 23.84 5.93
N SER A 402 21.49 23.11 6.49
CA SER A 402 22.83 23.09 5.94
C SER A 402 22.71 22.49 4.55
N ASP A 403 23.12 23.23 3.52
CA ASP A 403 23.19 22.71 2.17
C ASP A 403 23.92 21.36 2.18
N ALA A 404 23.30 20.33 1.60
CA ALA A 404 24.01 19.08 1.38
C ALA A 404 25.26 19.39 0.53
N PRO A 405 26.44 18.83 0.87
CA PRO A 405 27.67 19.05 0.11
C PRO A 405 27.40 18.83 -1.38
N ALA A 406 27.89 19.74 -2.24
CA ALA A 406 27.65 19.69 -3.68
C ALA A 406 28.00 18.31 -4.31
N ALA A 407 28.98 17.60 -3.73
CA ALA A 407 29.40 16.26 -4.14
C ALA A 407 28.37 15.13 -3.92
N ARG A 408 27.38 15.29 -3.03
CA ARG A 408 26.36 14.24 -2.76
C ARG A 408 25.21 14.22 -3.77
N ARG A 409 25.05 15.30 -4.54
CA ARG A 409 24.03 15.47 -5.57
C ARG A 409 24.24 14.52 -6.77
N PRO A 410 25.43 14.46 -7.41
CA PRO A 410 25.66 13.55 -8.53
C PRO A 410 25.52 12.08 -8.12
N VAL A 411 25.97 11.69 -6.93
CA VAL A 411 25.87 10.30 -6.45
C VAL A 411 24.41 9.85 -6.31
N THR A 412 23.56 10.70 -5.72
CA THR A 412 22.13 10.40 -5.60
C THR A 412 21.47 10.35 -6.97
N ALA A 413 21.83 11.27 -7.89
CA ALA A 413 21.31 11.26 -9.25
C ALA A 413 21.70 9.99 -10.00
N MET A 414 22.97 9.58 -9.90
CA MET A 414 23.50 8.34 -10.47
C MET A 414 22.78 7.12 -9.91
N LEU A 415 22.56 7.03 -8.59
CA LEU A 415 21.84 5.91 -7.98
C LEU A 415 20.39 5.84 -8.47
N VAL A 416 19.70 6.97 -8.55
CA VAL A 416 18.31 7.06 -9.00
C VAL A 416 18.19 6.67 -10.49
N VAL A 417 19.09 7.20 -11.33
CA VAL A 417 19.16 6.84 -12.76
C VAL A 417 19.52 5.37 -12.93
N PHE A 418 20.50 4.85 -12.18
CA PHE A 418 20.87 3.44 -12.19
C PHE A 418 19.69 2.53 -11.83
N ALA A 419 18.96 2.85 -10.75
CA ALA A 419 17.77 2.11 -10.37
C ALA A 419 16.68 2.16 -11.44
N ALA A 420 16.49 3.30 -12.10
CA ALA A 420 15.53 3.46 -13.19
C ALA A 420 15.94 2.67 -14.45
N CYS A 421 17.22 2.69 -14.82
CA CYS A 421 17.76 1.89 -15.92
C CYS A 421 17.63 0.39 -15.64
N LEU A 422 17.92 -0.03 -14.41
CA LEU A 422 17.78 -1.42 -13.97
C LEU A 422 16.33 -1.88 -14.01
N LEU A 423 15.41 -1.05 -13.53
CA LEU A 423 13.97 -1.28 -13.64
C LEU A 423 13.55 -1.40 -15.11
N GLY A 424 13.96 -0.45 -15.96
CA GLY A 424 13.68 -0.48 -17.40
C GLY A 424 14.20 -1.75 -18.08
N TRP A 425 15.45 -2.13 -17.82
CA TRP A 425 16.07 -3.35 -18.35
C TRP A 425 15.33 -4.62 -17.89
N SER A 426 14.93 -4.68 -16.62
CA SER A 426 14.24 -5.84 -16.06
C SER A 426 12.84 -6.05 -16.63
N VAL A 427 12.14 -4.95 -16.97
CA VAL A 427 10.75 -4.97 -17.42
C VAL A 427 10.64 -5.00 -18.95
N ALA A 428 11.59 -4.39 -19.67
CA ALA A 428 11.49 -4.12 -21.12
C ALA A 428 11.10 -5.33 -21.97
N PRO A 429 11.68 -6.54 -21.81
CA PRO A 429 11.31 -7.67 -22.64
C PRO A 429 9.84 -8.08 -22.42
N THR A 430 9.38 -8.11 -21.16
CA THR A 430 7.98 -8.47 -20.85
C THR A 430 6.98 -7.42 -21.32
N LEU A 431 7.34 -6.13 -21.29
CA LEU A 431 6.50 -5.08 -21.86
C LEU A 431 6.40 -5.19 -23.37
N ALA A 432 7.51 -5.49 -24.05
CA ALA A 432 7.54 -5.65 -25.50
C ALA A 432 6.69 -6.87 -25.94
N ASP A 433 6.81 -7.99 -25.25
CA ASP A 433 6.02 -9.20 -25.55
C ASP A 433 4.52 -8.96 -25.35
N ARG A 434 4.14 -8.23 -24.28
CA ARG A 434 2.75 -7.83 -24.01
C ARG A 434 2.19 -6.85 -25.04
N ALA A 435 2.98 -5.84 -25.42
CA ALA A 435 2.58 -4.88 -26.44
C ALA A 435 2.38 -5.54 -27.82
N ARG A 436 3.07 -6.65 -28.07
CA ARG A 436 2.96 -7.44 -29.31
C ARG A 436 1.92 -8.57 -29.23
N HIS A 437 1.21 -8.70 -28.12
CA HIS A 437 0.28 -9.81 -27.85
C HIS A 437 0.89 -11.19 -28.16
N VAL A 438 2.18 -11.36 -27.87
CA VAL A 438 2.87 -12.63 -28.12
C VAL A 438 2.24 -13.71 -27.23
N PRO A 439 1.71 -14.80 -27.81
CA PRO A 439 1.16 -15.87 -27.00
C PRO A 439 2.27 -16.52 -26.18
N LEU A 440 1.88 -17.01 -25.01
CA LEU A 440 2.79 -17.71 -24.13
C LEU A 440 3.43 -18.90 -24.86
N ARG A 441 4.75 -19.12 -24.74
CA ARG A 441 5.41 -20.27 -25.40
C ARG A 441 4.88 -21.59 -24.83
N GLY A 442 4.99 -22.71 -25.56
CA GLY A 442 4.46 -24.00 -25.11
C GLY A 442 4.99 -24.49 -23.75
N ALA A 443 6.29 -24.34 -23.48
CA ALA A 443 6.88 -24.67 -22.17
C ALA A 443 6.40 -23.73 -21.04
N GLU A 444 6.14 -22.48 -21.41
CA GLU A 444 5.64 -21.40 -20.56
C GLU A 444 4.16 -21.60 -20.21
N GLN A 445 3.33 -22.04 -21.16
CA GLN A 445 1.93 -22.46 -20.94
C GLN A 445 1.85 -23.75 -20.11
N ALA A 446 2.77 -24.69 -20.31
CA ALA A 446 2.81 -25.93 -19.53
C ALA A 446 3.12 -25.68 -18.05
N ALA A 447 3.96 -24.69 -17.74
CA ALA A 447 4.20 -24.22 -16.37
C ALA A 447 3.05 -23.35 -15.84
N ASN A 448 2.43 -22.55 -16.70
CA ASN A 448 1.31 -21.66 -16.40
C ASN A 448 -0.03 -22.40 -16.55
N SER A 449 -0.29 -23.35 -15.64
CA SER A 449 -1.50 -24.19 -15.58
C SER A 449 -2.78 -23.45 -15.13
N GLY A 450 -2.98 -22.22 -15.61
CA GLY A 450 -4.13 -21.38 -15.27
C GLY A 450 -4.01 -20.61 -13.94
N MET A 451 -2.88 -20.75 -13.25
CA MET A 451 -2.46 -19.86 -12.17
C MET A 451 -1.28 -19.06 -12.67
N HIS A 452 -1.35 -17.76 -12.56
CA HIS A 452 -0.43 -16.87 -13.23
C HIS A 452 0.81 -16.55 -12.38
N TRP A 453 2.02 -16.91 -12.83
CA TRP A 453 3.25 -16.97 -12.00
C TRP A 453 4.50 -16.35 -12.66
N PRO A 454 4.98 -15.15 -12.28
CA PRO A 454 5.14 -14.73 -10.94
C PRO A 454 4.38 -13.43 -10.75
N ARG A 455 4.36 -13.01 -9.50
CA ARG A 455 3.72 -11.80 -9.01
C ARG A 455 4.09 -10.48 -9.70
N MET A 456 5.07 -10.45 -10.62
CA MET A 456 5.38 -9.23 -11.38
C MET A 456 4.17 -8.79 -12.23
N TRP A 457 3.54 -9.76 -12.90
CA TRP A 457 2.37 -9.54 -13.73
C TRP A 457 1.26 -10.53 -13.41
N GLU A 458 0.03 -10.17 -13.75
CA GLU A 458 -1.18 -10.97 -13.64
C GLU A 458 -1.15 -12.19 -14.52
N ALA A 459 -0.31 -12.25 -15.58
CA ALA A 459 -0.14 -13.44 -16.43
C ALA A 459 1.16 -14.21 -16.12
N GLY A 460 1.75 -13.99 -14.95
CA GLY A 460 3.19 -14.13 -14.72
C GLY A 460 3.92 -15.35 -15.34
N TYR A 461 5.24 -15.16 -15.60
CA TYR A 461 6.29 -16.18 -15.87
C TYR A 461 7.53 -16.29 -14.98
N PHE A 462 7.80 -17.47 -14.38
CA PHE A 462 9.10 -17.81 -13.81
C PHE A 462 9.47 -19.28 -13.91
#